data_AF-A0A8H7WN21-F1
#
_entry.id   AF-A0A8H7WN21-F1
#
_cell.length_a   1.000
_cell.length_b   1.000
_cell.length_c   1.000
_cell.angle_alpha   90.00
_cell.angle_beta   90.00
_cell.angle_gamma   90.00
#
_symmetry.space_group_name_H-M   'P 1'
#
loop_
_entity.id
_entity.type
_entity.pdbx_description
1 polymer ?
#
loop_
_entity_poly.entity_id
_entity_poly.type
_entity_poly.pdbx_seq_one_letter_code
_entity_poly.pdbx_strand_id
1 'polypeptide(L)' 'TDAVAKRMIAGALGVKAPKKTDEQKAYDKAIKEKEIKRRNQEKEAAARAKEDAERAKAAVWDD' A
#
# COMPACT_ATOMS: atom_id res chain seq x y z
N THR A 1 -10.09 -7.77 -5.22
CA THR A 1 -10.89 -8.54 -6.20
C THR A 1 -11.72 -9.63 -5.55
N ASP A 2 -11.17 -10.45 -4.65
CA ASP A 2 -11.88 -11.55 -3.96
C ASP A 2 -13.24 -11.16 -3.31
N ALA A 3 -13.31 -10.03 -2.61
CA ALA A 3 -14.55 -9.59 -1.97
C ALA A 3 -15.71 -9.30 -2.95
N VAL A 4 -15.39 -8.91 -4.20
CA VAL A 4 -16.40 -8.62 -5.23
C VAL A 4 -16.96 -9.95 -5.77
N ALA A 5 -16.09 -10.88 -6.12
CA ALA A 5 -16.49 -12.21 -6.59
C ALA A 5 -17.39 -12.93 -5.57
N LYS A 6 -17.02 -12.90 -4.28
CA LYS A 6 -17.82 -13.48 -3.19
C LYS A 6 -19.22 -12.89 -3.10
N ARG A 7 -19.38 -11.57 -3.31
CA ARG A 7 -20.71 -10.93 -3.31
C ARG A 7 -21.52 -11.28 -4.54
N MET A 8 -20.88 -11.35 -5.73
CA MET A 8 -21.56 -11.72 -6.97
C MET A 8 -22.11 -13.15 -6.89
N ILE A 9 -21.31 -14.10 -6.41
CA ILE A 9 -21.72 -15.49 -6.21
C ILE A 9 -22.88 -15.59 -5.20
N ALA A 10 -22.74 -14.92 -4.06
CA ALA A 10 -23.79 -14.94 -3.04
C ALA A 10 -25.12 -14.33 -3.54
N GLY A 11 -25.04 -13.22 -4.28
CA GLY A 11 -26.20 -12.60 -4.92
C GLY A 11 -26.88 -13.51 -5.95
N ALA A 12 -26.09 -14.20 -6.78
CA ALA A 12 -26.60 -15.18 -7.75
C ALA A 12 -27.26 -16.39 -7.07
N LEU A 13 -26.75 -16.80 -5.90
CA LEU A 13 -27.30 -17.89 -5.10
C LEU A 13 -28.46 -17.46 -4.19
N GLY A 14 -28.82 -16.17 -4.15
CA GLY A 14 -29.86 -15.65 -3.26
C GLY A 14 -29.51 -15.72 -1.77
N VAL A 15 -28.22 -15.89 -1.44
CA VAL A 15 -27.74 -16.02 -0.06
C VAL A 15 -26.95 -14.79 0.36
N LYS A 16 -26.91 -14.54 1.66
CA LYS A 16 -26.08 -13.47 2.21
C LYS A 16 -24.61 -13.84 2.10
N ALA A 17 -23.80 -12.94 1.52
CA ALA A 17 -22.36 -13.14 1.45
C ALA A 17 -21.75 -13.34 2.86
N PRO A 18 -20.87 -14.33 3.05
CA PRO A 18 -20.26 -14.59 4.35
C PRO A 18 -19.40 -13.40 4.78
N LYS A 19 -19.49 -13.05 6.07
CA LYS A 19 -18.61 -12.04 6.67
C LYS A 19 -17.19 -12.60 6.76
N LYS A 20 -16.19 -11.73 6.57
CA LYS A 20 -14.79 -12.09 6.81
C LYS A 20 -14.59 -12.41 8.29
N THR A 21 -13.83 -13.47 8.58
CA THR A 21 -13.39 -13.78 9.94
C THR A 21 -12.37 -12.73 10.42
N ASP A 22 -12.11 -12.70 11.71
CA ASP A 22 -11.17 -11.72 12.27
C ASP A 22 -9.72 -12.02 11.86
N GLU A 23 -9.37 -13.29 11.67
CA GLU A 23 -8.09 -13.73 11.13
C GLU A 23 -7.90 -13.24 9.68
N GLN A 24 -8.94 -13.35 8.85
CA GLN A 24 -8.89 -12.87 7.47
C GLN A 24 -8.73 -11.35 7.40
N LYS A 25 -9.40 -10.61 8.28
CA LYS A 25 -9.24 -9.14 8.37
C LYS A 25 -7.84 -8.77 8.84
N ALA A 26 -7.31 -9.48 9.83
CA ALA A 26 -5.97 -9.23 10.36
C ALA A 26 -4.90 -9.49 9.29
N TYR A 27 -5.02 -10.59 8.53
CA TYR A 27 -4.14 -10.89 7.40
C TYR A 27 -4.19 -9.79 6.33
N ASP A 28 -5.38 -9.42 5.86
CA ASP A 28 -5.54 -8.37 4.85
C ASP A 28 -4.93 -7.03 5.33
N LYS A 29 -5.11 -6.69 6.61
CA LYS A 29 -4.54 -5.49 7.23
C LYS A 29 -3.02 -5.55 7.27
N ALA A 30 -2.43 -6.66 7.72
CA ALA A 30 -0.99 -6.84 7.79
C ALA A 30 -0.32 -6.72 6.41
N ILE A 31 -0.92 -7.31 5.38
CA ILE A 31 -0.42 -7.20 4.00
C ILE A 31 -0.49 -5.75 3.51
N LYS A 32 -1.62 -5.07 3.76
CA LYS A 32 -1.79 -3.66 3.37
C LYS A 32 -0.77 -2.76 4.07
N GLU A 33 -0.55 -2.95 5.37
CA GLU A 33 0.41 -2.17 6.15
C GLU A 33 1.84 -2.40 5.68
N LYS A 34 2.21 -3.65 5.40
CA LYS A 34 3.53 -3.99 4.83
C LYS A 34 3.77 -3.27 3.50
N GLU A 35 2.78 -3.27 2.61
CA GLU A 35 2.89 -2.63 1.31
C GLU A 35 2.93 -1.09 1.40
N ILE A 36 2.13 -0.50 2.30
CA ILE A 36 2.19 0.94 2.58
C ILE A 36 3.58 1.31 3.13
N LYS A 37 4.09 0.53 4.08
CA LYS A 37 5.42 0.77 4.66
C LYS A 37 6.50 0.71 3.59
N ARG A 38 6.48 -0.30 2.73
CA ARG A 38 7.42 -0.43 1.60
C ARG A 38 7.37 0.78 0.68
N ARG A 39 6.18 1.18 0.25
CA ARG A 39 5.98 2.35 -0.62
C ARG A 39 6.47 3.65 0.04
N ASN A 40 6.20 3.83 1.33
CA ASN A 40 6.61 5.03 2.04
C ASN A 40 8.13 5.10 2.17
N GLN A 41 8.79 3.98 2.47
CA GLN A 41 10.26 3.90 2.52
C GLN A 41 10.89 4.21 1.15
N GLU A 42 10.34 3.65 0.06
CA GLU A 42 10.80 3.95 -1.30
C GLU A 42 10.64 5.45 -1.64
N LYS A 43 9.51 6.05 -1.26
CA LYS A 43 9.27 7.49 -1.47
C LYS A 43 10.21 8.36 -0.64
N GLU A 44 10.44 8.03 0.62
CA GLU A 44 11.32 8.78 1.51
C GLU A 44 12.79 8.69 1.05
N ALA A 45 13.23 7.51 0.61
CA ALA A 45 14.55 7.34 0.02
C ALA A 45 14.71 8.16 -1.28
N ALA A 46 13.70 8.15 -2.15
CA ALA A 46 13.71 8.96 -3.36
C ALA A 46 13.69 10.48 -3.07
N ALA A 47 12.96 10.91 -2.05
CA ALA A 47 12.94 12.31 -1.61
C ALA A 47 14.31 12.73 -1.08
N ARG A 48 14.92 11.93 -0.19
CA ARG A 48 16.28 12.17 0.32
C ARG A 48 17.31 12.25 -0.80
N ALA A 49 17.30 11.30 -1.74
CA ALA A 49 18.23 11.31 -2.87
C ALA A 49 18.10 12.57 -3.74
N LYS A 50 16.88 13.10 -3.90
CA LYS A 50 16.66 14.38 -4.60
C LYS A 50 17.19 15.56 -3.79
N GLU A 51 16.91 15.63 -2.50
CA GLU A 51 17.42 16.69 -1.63
C GLU A 51 18.95 16.73 -1.60
N ASP A 52 19.59 15.57 -1.51
CA ASP A 52 21.05 15.45 -1.54
C ASP A 52 21.62 15.88 -2.90
N ALA A 53 20.96 15.51 -4.00
CA ALA A 53 21.37 15.93 -5.35
C ALA A 53 21.23 17.44 -5.56
N GLU A 54 20.15 18.06 -5.08
CA GLU A 54 19.97 19.51 -5.14
C GLU A 54 20.98 20.24 -4.25
N ARG A 55 21.27 19.72 -3.04
CA ARG A 55 22.32 20.27 -2.19
C ARG A 55 23.71 20.19 -2.84
N ALA A 56 24.01 19.06 -3.48
CA ALA A 56 25.29 18.89 -4.20
C ALA A 56 25.40 19.86 -5.39
N LYS A 57 24.32 20.06 -6.16
CA LYS A 57 24.30 21.05 -7.25
C LYS A 57 24.49 22.48 -6.73
N ALA A 58 23.84 22.83 -5.61
CA ALA A 58 23.99 24.15 -5.00
C ALA A 58 25.44 24.39 -4.53
N ALA A 59 26.05 23.40 -3.89
CA ALA A 59 27.44 23.50 -3.43
C ALA A 59 28.46 23.66 -4.57
N VAL A 60 28.15 23.19 -5.79
CA VAL A 60 28.99 23.40 -6.97
C VAL A 60 28.92 24.84 -7.49
N TRP A 61 27.88 25.60 -7.15
CA TRP A 61 27.70 26.99 -7.61
C TRP A 61 28.17 28.03 -6.59
N ASP A 62 28.38 27.62 -5.33
CA ASP A 62 28.83 28.48 -4.23
C ASP A 62 30.39 28.52 -4.07
N ASP A 63 31.15 27.84 -4.95
CA ASP A 63 32.63 27.87 -5.08
C ASP A 63 33.03 28.55 -6.40
#